data_AF-A0A8J6S2C4-F1
#
_entry.id   AF-A0A8J6S2C4-F1
#
_cell.length_a   1.000
_cell.length_b   1.000
_cell.length_c   1.000
_cell.angle_alpha   90.00
_cell.angle_beta   90.00
_cell.angle_gamma   90.00
#
_symmetry.space_group_name_H-M   'P 1'
#
loop_
_entity.id
_entity.type
_entity.pdbx_description
1 polymer ?
#
loop_
_entity_poly.entity_id
_entity_poly.type
_entity_poly.pdbx_seq_one_letter_code
_entity_poly.pdbx_strand_id
1 'polypeptide(L)'
;MPANSSICTLNISPEAKEILRFEPEIAASVVKARSLPSYKAGYRPTVVELLLDDLPYVRTVCGEPVYIRPCRPNYDPPFWEIKFDGQMALFVVKGGEVIVNRIAEVADWLVGLGLLGSALHLVQERRVSDGPLKSPC
;
A
#
# COMPACT_ATOMS: atom_id res chain seq x y z
N MET A 1 -9.73 -21.43 -13.83
CA MET A 1 -8.46 -22.04 -13.36
C MET A 1 -8.11 -21.41 -12.03
N PRO A 2 -7.77 -22.17 -10.97
CA PRO A 2 -7.83 -21.66 -9.61
C PRO A 2 -6.58 -20.85 -9.29
N ALA A 3 -6.71 -19.53 -9.14
CA ALA A 3 -5.65 -18.67 -8.58
C ALA A 3 -5.23 -19.11 -7.15
N ASN A 4 -6.04 -19.94 -6.49
CA ASN A 4 -5.80 -20.42 -5.13
C ASN A 4 -4.57 -21.33 -4.98
N SER A 5 -4.10 -22.03 -6.02
CA SER A 5 -2.95 -22.95 -5.85
C SER A 5 -1.61 -22.22 -5.73
N SER A 6 -1.48 -21.03 -6.32
CA SER A 6 -0.21 -20.26 -6.33
C SER A 6 0.07 -19.51 -5.04
N ILE A 7 -0.96 -19.19 -4.24
CA ILE A 7 -0.80 -18.50 -2.95
C ILE A 7 -0.24 -19.46 -1.89
N CYS A 8 -0.62 -20.74 -1.94
CA CYS A 8 -0.19 -21.75 -0.98
C CYS A 8 1.33 -21.95 -0.96
N THR A 9 2.01 -21.71 -2.10
CA THR A 9 3.47 -21.82 -2.23
C THR A 9 4.22 -20.56 -1.80
N LEU A 10 3.52 -19.45 -1.53
CA LEU A 10 4.18 -18.23 -1.07
C LEU A 10 4.61 -18.39 0.40
N ASN A 11 5.87 -18.03 0.66
CA ASN A 11 6.40 -17.91 2.01
C ASN A 11 5.93 -16.58 2.63
N ILE A 12 4.70 -16.58 3.13
CA ILE A 12 3.98 -15.46 3.75
C ILE A 12 3.18 -15.97 4.94
N SER A 13 2.76 -15.07 5.84
CA SER A 13 2.00 -15.43 7.04
C SER A 13 0.65 -16.11 6.72
N PRO A 14 0.09 -16.90 7.67
CA PRO A 14 -1.27 -17.41 7.58
C PRO A 14 -2.30 -16.31 7.34
N GLU A 15 -2.17 -15.17 8.00
CA GLU A 15 -3.05 -14.01 7.90
C GLU A 15 -3.04 -13.44 6.48
N ALA A 16 -1.85 -13.28 5.88
CA ALA A 16 -1.70 -12.84 4.50
C ALA A 16 -2.33 -13.84 3.51
N LYS A 17 -2.20 -15.14 3.76
CA LYS A 17 -2.85 -16.19 2.94
C LYS A 17 -4.36 -16.11 3.03
N GLU A 18 -4.89 -15.83 4.21
CA GLU A 18 -6.34 -15.68 4.41
C GLU A 18 -6.88 -14.47 3.65
N ILE A 19 -6.23 -13.31 3.75
CA ILE A 19 -6.59 -12.10 2.98
C ILE A 19 -6.59 -12.40 1.48
N LEU A 20 -5.48 -12.94 0.96
CA LEU A 20 -5.34 -13.21 -0.48
C LEU A 20 -6.28 -14.31 -0.98
N ARG A 21 -6.76 -15.19 -0.11
CA ARG A 21 -7.76 -16.20 -0.45
C ARG A 21 -9.13 -15.57 -0.76
N PHE A 22 -9.49 -14.50 -0.06
CA PHE A 22 -10.74 -13.77 -0.32
C PHE A 22 -10.60 -12.80 -1.51
N GLU A 23 -9.37 -12.44 -1.88
CA GLU A 23 -9.06 -11.50 -2.96
C GLU A 23 -8.29 -12.17 -4.13
N PRO A 24 -8.94 -13.01 -4.95
CA PRO A 24 -8.25 -13.81 -5.97
C PRO A 24 -7.60 -12.97 -7.08
N GLU A 25 -8.15 -11.80 -7.41
CA GLU A 25 -7.58 -10.89 -8.42
C GLU A 25 -6.29 -10.22 -7.91
N ILE A 26 -6.30 -9.84 -6.62
CA ILE A 26 -5.13 -9.30 -5.93
C ILE A 26 -4.07 -10.38 -5.78
N ALA A 27 -4.44 -11.60 -5.42
CA ALA A 27 -3.54 -12.72 -5.35
C ALA A 27 -2.81 -12.99 -6.67
N ALA A 28 -3.54 -12.97 -7.79
CA ALA A 28 -2.93 -13.09 -9.12
C ALA A 28 -1.94 -11.94 -9.40
N SER A 29 -2.30 -10.72 -8.99
CA SER A 29 -1.43 -9.54 -9.10
C SER A 29 -0.18 -9.65 -8.24
N VAL A 30 -0.29 -10.17 -7.01
CA VAL A 30 0.84 -10.45 -6.11
C VAL A 30 1.79 -11.47 -6.73
N VAL A 31 1.26 -12.60 -7.21
CA VAL A 31 2.08 -13.64 -7.86
C VAL A 31 2.83 -13.07 -9.06
N LYS A 32 2.13 -12.31 -9.91
CA LYS A 32 2.74 -11.63 -11.06
C LYS A 32 3.81 -10.64 -10.62
N ALA A 33 3.52 -9.78 -9.65
CA ALA A 33 4.44 -8.75 -9.20
C ALA A 33 5.72 -9.34 -8.57
N ARG A 34 5.61 -10.43 -7.81
CA ARG A 34 6.77 -11.13 -7.23
C ARG A 34 7.69 -11.76 -8.28
N SER A 35 7.19 -12.02 -9.48
CA SER A 35 7.99 -12.54 -10.60
C SER A 35 8.71 -11.44 -11.40
N LEU A 36 8.34 -10.17 -11.18
CA LEU A 36 8.91 -9.04 -11.89
C LEU A 36 10.14 -8.48 -11.13
N PRO A 37 11.10 -7.89 -11.85
CA PRO A 37 12.21 -7.20 -11.20
C PRO A 37 11.72 -5.98 -10.41
N SER A 38 12.53 -5.59 -9.42
CA SER A 38 12.41 -4.31 -8.72
C SER A 38 12.64 -3.14 -9.67
N TYR A 39 12.01 -2.00 -9.37
CA TYR A 39 12.28 -0.75 -10.04
C TYR A 39 13.66 -0.25 -9.63
N LYS A 40 14.46 0.15 -10.62
CA LYS A 40 15.82 0.66 -10.43
C LYS A 40 15.79 2.09 -9.92
N ALA A 41 16.86 2.49 -9.22
CA ALA A 41 17.09 3.89 -8.89
C ALA A 41 16.94 4.81 -10.12
N GLY A 42 16.24 5.93 -9.95
CA GLY A 42 15.95 6.89 -11.02
C GLY A 42 14.72 6.57 -11.88
N TYR A 43 14.08 5.41 -11.69
CA TYR A 43 12.77 5.15 -12.29
C TYR A 43 11.75 6.19 -11.81
N ARG A 44 11.01 6.78 -12.76
CA ARG A 44 9.97 7.78 -12.50
C ARG A 44 8.66 7.28 -13.11
N PRO A 45 7.76 6.71 -12.31
CA PRO A 45 6.45 6.32 -12.81
C PRO A 45 5.67 7.56 -13.27
N THR A 46 4.90 7.39 -14.33
CA THR A 46 3.98 8.43 -14.81
C THR A 46 2.75 8.48 -13.92
N VAL A 47 2.23 7.33 -13.52
CA VAL A 47 1.06 7.22 -12.64
C VAL A 47 1.46 6.50 -11.36
N VAL A 48 1.13 7.08 -10.21
CA VAL A 48 1.22 6.42 -8.91
C VAL A 48 -0.15 6.34 -8.27
N GLU A 49 -0.53 5.16 -7.80
CA GLU A 49 -1.78 4.94 -7.10
C GLU A 49 -1.52 4.30 -5.74
N LEU A 50 -2.10 4.87 -4.68
CA LEU A 50 -2.23 4.24 -3.37
C LEU A 50 -3.65 3.69 -3.28
N LEU A 51 -3.75 2.38 -3.06
CA LEU A 51 -5.03 1.72 -2.82
C LEU A 51 -5.06 1.17 -1.40
N LEU A 52 -6.19 1.37 -0.72
CA LEU A 52 -6.49 0.73 0.56
C LEU A 52 -7.67 -0.19 0.32
N ASP A 53 -7.54 -1.47 0.63
CA ASP A 53 -8.62 -2.46 0.41
C ASP A 53 -9.15 -2.45 -1.04
N ASP A 54 -8.21 -2.43 -2.00
CA ASP A 54 -8.43 -2.33 -3.46
C ASP A 54 -9.19 -1.06 -3.95
N LEU A 55 -9.43 -0.10 -3.05
CA LEU A 55 -10.02 1.18 -3.41
C LEU A 55 -8.93 2.22 -3.63
N PRO A 56 -8.95 3.00 -4.73
CA PRO A 56 -8.00 4.09 -4.91
C PRO A 56 -8.27 5.18 -3.88
N TYR A 57 -7.20 5.60 -3.19
CA TYR A 57 -7.20 6.71 -2.23
C TYR A 57 -6.39 7.89 -2.72
N VAL A 58 -5.24 7.63 -3.34
CA VAL A 58 -4.43 8.66 -3.96
C VAL A 58 -4.12 8.21 -5.37
N ARG A 59 -4.24 9.12 -6.33
CA ARG A 59 -3.68 8.96 -7.67
C ARG A 59 -2.94 10.22 -8.05
N THR A 60 -1.71 10.05 -8.48
CA THR A 60 -0.91 11.12 -9.07
C THR A 60 -0.61 10.79 -10.54
N VAL A 61 -0.52 11.82 -11.37
CA VAL A 61 -0.10 11.74 -12.77
C VAL A 61 1.00 12.76 -12.97
N CYS A 62 2.17 12.32 -13.43
CA CYS A 62 3.38 13.13 -13.55
C CYS A 62 3.77 13.85 -12.24
N GLY A 63 3.49 13.22 -11.09
CA GLY A 63 3.73 13.80 -9.77
C GLY A 63 2.62 14.72 -9.25
N GLU A 64 1.65 15.09 -10.08
CA GLU A 64 0.54 15.95 -9.68
C GLU A 64 -0.64 15.10 -9.17
N PRO A 65 -1.22 15.42 -8.00
CA PRO A 65 -2.39 14.72 -7.49
C PRO A 65 -3.60 15.01 -8.38
N VAL A 66 -4.12 13.97 -9.04
CA VAL A 66 -5.36 14.05 -9.83
C VAL A 66 -6.57 13.59 -9.04
N TYR A 67 -6.34 12.84 -7.96
CA TYR A 67 -7.38 12.29 -7.11
C TYR A 67 -6.84 12.04 -5.71
N ILE A 68 -7.54 12.56 -4.70
CA ILE A 68 -7.29 12.28 -3.28
C ILE A 68 -8.63 12.06 -2.61
N ARG A 69 -8.81 10.90 -1.99
CA ARG A 69 -9.95 10.55 -1.15
C ARG A 69 -9.56 10.73 0.31
N PRO A 70 -10.40 11.39 1.14
CA PRO A 70 -10.16 11.44 2.58
C PRO A 70 -10.27 10.04 3.19
N CYS A 71 -9.32 9.68 4.04
CA CYS A 71 -9.42 8.47 4.87
C CYS A 71 -10.46 8.64 5.96
N ARG A 72 -11.21 7.57 6.25
CA ARG A 72 -12.04 7.54 7.45
C ARG A 72 -11.12 7.54 8.67
N PRO A 73 -11.42 8.31 9.72
CA PRO A 73 -10.67 8.23 10.97
C PRO A 73 -10.64 6.79 11.48
N ASN A 74 -9.47 6.33 11.94
CA ASN A 74 -9.24 4.99 12.47
C ASN A 74 -9.53 3.85 11.49
N TYR A 75 -9.51 4.12 10.19
CA TYR A 75 -9.59 3.07 9.20
C TYR A 75 -8.30 2.26 9.18
N ASP A 76 -8.42 0.97 9.45
CA ASP A 76 -7.32 0.00 9.49
C ASP A 76 -7.59 -1.05 8.41
N PRO A 77 -7.17 -0.79 7.16
CA PRO A 77 -7.47 -1.67 6.04
C PRO A 77 -6.77 -3.03 6.22
N PRO A 78 -7.39 -4.14 5.77
CA PRO A 78 -6.77 -5.45 5.83
C PRO A 78 -5.46 -5.53 5.02
N PHE A 79 -5.33 -4.71 3.98
CA PHE A 79 -4.13 -4.53 3.19
C PHE A 79 -4.14 -3.18 2.47
N TRP A 80 -2.98 -2.78 1.98
CA TRP A 80 -2.82 -1.64 1.11
C TRP A 80 -1.73 -1.90 0.07
N GLU A 81 -1.78 -1.17 -1.03
CA GLU A 81 -0.84 -1.34 -2.12
C GLU A 81 -0.50 -0.02 -2.81
N ILE A 82 0.68 -0.03 -3.44
CA ILE A 82 1.10 1.03 -4.34
C ILE A 82 1.22 0.43 -5.74
N LYS A 83 0.58 1.06 -6.73
CA LYS A 83 0.74 0.74 -8.14
C LYS A 83 1.53 1.84 -8.84
N PHE A 84 2.47 1.43 -9.69
CA PHE A 84 3.21 2.28 -10.62
C PHE A 84 2.80 1.91 -12.04
N ASP A 85 2.26 2.87 -12.78
CA ASP A 85 1.85 2.70 -14.18
C ASP A 85 0.95 1.46 -14.38
N GLY A 86 0.02 1.25 -13.44
CA GLY A 86 -0.91 0.11 -13.44
C GLY A 86 -0.32 -1.22 -12.95
N GLN A 87 0.93 -1.26 -12.51
CA GLN A 87 1.58 -2.45 -11.96
C GLN A 87 1.80 -2.35 -10.46
N MET A 88 1.45 -3.40 -9.71
CA MET A 88 1.73 -3.50 -8.28
C MET A 88 3.25 -3.38 -8.01
N ALA A 89 3.60 -2.36 -7.24
CA ALA A 89 4.96 -2.00 -6.86
C ALA A 89 5.24 -2.35 -5.39
N LEU A 90 4.23 -2.19 -4.53
CA LEU A 90 4.28 -2.55 -3.12
C LEU A 90 2.93 -3.14 -2.70
N PHE A 91 2.94 -4.19 -1.89
CA PHE A 91 1.73 -4.76 -1.27
C PHE A 91 2.04 -5.13 0.17
N VAL A 92 1.25 -4.62 1.09
CA VAL A 92 1.44 -4.78 2.53
C VAL A 92 0.11 -5.19 3.16
N VAL A 93 0.14 -6.22 3.98
CA VAL A 93 -1.04 -6.66 4.75
C VAL A 93 -1.05 -6.04 6.14
N LYS A 94 -2.21 -6.10 6.79
CA LYS A 94 -2.40 -5.70 8.17
C LYS A 94 -1.34 -6.34 9.08
N GLY A 95 -0.81 -5.55 10.02
CA GLY A 95 0.33 -5.95 10.86
C GLY A 95 1.69 -5.60 10.25
N GLY A 96 1.74 -5.07 9.02
CA GLY A 96 2.94 -4.51 8.41
C GLY A 96 3.80 -5.52 7.66
N GLU A 97 3.32 -6.75 7.43
CA GLU A 97 4.03 -7.71 6.60
C GLU A 97 4.02 -7.27 5.14
N VAL A 98 5.21 -7.12 4.58
CA VAL A 98 5.42 -6.71 3.19
C VAL A 98 5.52 -7.95 2.30
N ILE A 99 4.54 -8.14 1.43
CA ILE A 99 4.43 -9.32 0.55
C ILE A 99 5.09 -9.08 -0.81
N VAL A 100 4.98 -7.86 -1.31
CA VAL A 100 5.62 -7.38 -2.54
C VAL A 100 6.36 -6.10 -2.20
N ASN A 101 7.65 -6.05 -2.55
CA ASN A 101 8.45 -4.83 -2.48
C ASN A 101 9.35 -4.72 -3.71
N ARG A 102 8.90 -3.93 -4.69
CA ARG A 102 9.67 -3.60 -5.89
C ARG A 102 10.21 -2.17 -5.85
N ILE A 103 9.98 -1.44 -4.75
CA ILE A 103 10.25 0.00 -4.65
C ILE A 103 11.49 0.34 -3.81
N ALA A 104 12.23 -0.65 -3.32
CA ALA A 104 13.34 -0.43 -2.38
C ALA A 104 14.36 0.61 -2.86
N GLU A 105 14.71 0.62 -4.14
CA GLU A 105 15.68 1.58 -4.72
C GLU A 105 15.07 2.94 -5.11
N VAL A 106 13.75 3.10 -4.98
CA VAL A 106 13.02 4.33 -5.32
C VAL A 106 12.20 4.87 -4.13
N ALA A 107 12.38 4.29 -2.94
CA ALA A 107 11.65 4.64 -1.73
C ALA A 107 11.87 6.11 -1.35
N ASP A 108 13.10 6.61 -1.45
CA ASP A 108 13.44 8.01 -1.13
C ASP A 108 12.67 9.01 -1.99
N TRP A 109 12.46 8.67 -3.27
CA TRP A 109 11.66 9.50 -4.19
C TRP A 109 10.18 9.52 -3.80
N LEU A 110 9.63 8.38 -3.37
CA LEU A 110 8.24 8.29 -2.88
C LEU A 110 8.01 9.06 -1.58
N VAL A 111 9.01 9.08 -0.68
CA VAL A 111 8.97 9.91 0.53
C VAL A 111 8.93 11.39 0.15
N GLY A 112 9.75 11.81 -0.82
CA GLY A 112 9.78 13.19 -1.31
C GLY A 112 8.46 13.67 -1.94
N LEU A 113 7.66 12.76 -2.48
CA LEU A 113 6.31 13.06 -2.99
C LEU A 113 5.22 13.12 -1.90
N GLY A 114 5.59 12.90 -0.64
CA GLY A 114 4.63 12.80 0.46
C GLY A 114 3.74 11.56 0.38
N LEU A 115 3.94 10.64 -0.56
CA LEU A 115 3.05 9.48 -0.73
C LEU A 115 3.26 8.43 0.37
N LEU A 116 4.51 8.23 0.81
CA LEU A 116 4.80 7.39 1.99
C LEU A 116 4.59 8.16 3.29
N GLY A 117 4.89 9.46 3.30
CA GLY A 117 4.67 10.34 4.45
C GLY A 117 3.20 10.47 4.81
N SER A 118 2.32 10.72 3.82
CA SER A 118 0.88 10.85 3.98
C SER A 118 0.16 9.51 4.12
N ALA A 119 0.61 8.42 3.49
CA ALA A 119 0.04 7.09 3.77
C ALA A 119 0.31 6.67 5.23
N LEU A 120 1.50 6.97 5.75
CA LEU A 120 1.85 6.70 7.14
C LEU A 120 1.20 7.73 8.11
N HIS A 121 1.13 9.02 7.76
CA HIS A 121 0.43 10.05 8.56
C HIS A 121 -1.09 9.82 8.62
N LEU A 122 -1.74 9.46 7.51
CA LEU A 122 -3.18 9.16 7.46
C LEU A 122 -3.53 7.91 8.29
N VAL A 123 -2.55 7.04 8.57
CA VAL A 123 -2.70 5.86 9.45
C VAL A 123 -2.22 6.14 10.89
N GLN A 124 -1.31 7.09 11.13
CA GLN A 124 -0.69 7.32 12.45
C GLN A 124 -1.15 8.56 13.23
N GLU A 125 -1.94 9.48 12.66
CA GLU A 125 -2.24 10.77 13.33
C GLU A 125 -3.10 10.73 14.61
N ARG A 126 -3.29 9.58 15.29
CA ARG A 126 -3.78 9.57 16.69
C ARG A 126 -3.18 8.48 17.61
N ARG A 127 -1.86 8.27 17.60
CA ARG A 127 -1.19 7.80 18.83
C ARG A 127 -0.67 8.93 19.73
N VAL A 128 -0.78 10.21 19.33
CA VAL A 128 -0.36 11.34 20.16
C VAL A 128 -1.39 12.47 20.08
N SER A 129 -2.44 12.39 20.89
CA SER A 129 -3.16 13.53 21.50
C SER A 129 -4.38 13.02 22.26
N ASP A 130 -4.12 12.42 23.42
CA ASP A 130 -5.09 12.41 24.53
C ASP A 130 -4.34 12.74 25.82
N GLY A 131 -3.72 13.93 25.82
CA GLY A 131 -3.45 14.64 27.05
C GLY A 131 -4.74 15.37 27.44
N PRO A 132 -5.22 15.28 28.69
CA PRO A 132 -6.48 15.91 29.06
C PRO A 132 -6.35 17.42 28.93
N LEU A 133 -7.19 18.00 28.07
CA LEU A 133 -7.43 19.43 28.00
C LEU A 133 -7.89 19.90 29.38
N LYS A 134 -6.99 20.57 30.11
CA LYS A 134 -7.36 21.39 31.26
C LYS A 134 -8.26 22.52 30.75
N SER A 135 -9.53 22.47 31.12
CA SER A 135 -10.44 23.62 31.02
C SER A 135 -10.03 24.69 32.03
N PRO A 136 -10.02 25.98 31.67
CA PRO A 136 -9.86 27.05 32.64
C PRO A 136 -11.19 27.27 33.38
N CYS A 137 -11.17 27.03 34.69
CA CYS A 137 -11.88 27.82 35.68
C CYS A 137 -10.81 28.49 36.56
#